data_AF-S7UNH0-F1
#
_entry.id   AF-S7UNH0-F1
#
_cell.length_a   1.000
_cell.length_b   1.000
_cell.length_c   1.000
_cell.angle_alpha   90.00
_cell.angle_beta   90.00
_cell.angle_gamma   90.00
#
_symmetry.space_group_name_H-M   'P 1'
#
loop_
_entity.id
_entity.type
_entity.pdbx_description
1 polymer ?
#
loop_
_entity_poly.entity_id
_entity_poly.type
_entity_poly.pdbx_seq_one_letter_code
_entity_poly.pdbx_strand_id
1 'polypeptide(L)'
;MHSHVPPSRDLVDNAPLLDALGVRWILAMESESPPANAREVVQWPVEGMENIVVYENEDAWSPAWFAVPEVSAGPLPSVAGCGHDRLLCADASGLPAIKTGDTRADFAAGGMDVRFAPASEPRLLVVTQMYRPGWRAEGLREGGERVLLTTSETLGTLTAVEIPAGVFAVSLRYLPVTPRLLTRVSWGMLGLFSLVAASCLALGRTRPKNDFTSRS
;
A
#
# COMPACT_ATOMS: atom_id res chain seq x y z
N MET A 1 18.50 -5.28 -11.57
CA MET A 1 18.60 -3.84 -11.25
C MET A 1 18.16 -3.67 -9.81
N HIS A 2 19.10 -3.60 -8.88
CA HIS A 2 18.79 -3.24 -7.49
C HIS A 2 18.73 -1.71 -7.44
N SER A 3 17.56 -1.17 -7.12
CA SER A 3 17.39 0.28 -6.94
C SER A 3 18.02 0.65 -5.60
N HIS A 4 19.25 1.14 -5.62
CA HIS A 4 19.80 1.88 -4.49
C HIS A 4 19.14 3.26 -4.49
N VAL A 5 18.20 3.47 -3.58
CA VAL A 5 17.73 4.83 -3.25
C VAL A 5 18.83 5.39 -2.36
N PRO A 6 19.64 6.38 -2.83
CA PRO A 6 20.62 7.00 -1.96
C PRO A 6 19.87 7.57 -0.73
N PRO A 7 20.33 7.30 0.49
CA PRO A 7 19.68 7.82 1.67
C PRO A 7 19.71 9.34 1.61
N SER A 8 18.53 9.95 1.48
CA SER A 8 18.38 11.38 1.74
C SER A 8 18.47 11.54 3.27
N ARG A 9 19.38 12.40 3.72
CA ARG A 9 19.54 12.75 5.15
C ARG A 9 18.22 13.18 5.77
N ASP A 10 17.34 13.78 4.98
CA ASP A 10 16.05 14.31 5.42
C ASP A 10 15.11 13.23 5.97
N LEU A 11 15.28 11.95 5.57
CA LEU A 11 14.49 10.84 6.12
C LEU A 11 14.96 10.44 7.53
N VAL A 12 16.27 10.52 7.78
CA VAL A 12 16.89 10.15 9.07
C VAL A 12 16.53 11.17 10.14
N ASP A 13 16.49 12.46 9.76
CA ASP A 13 16.19 13.55 10.68
C ASP A 13 14.69 13.62 11.05
N ASN A 14 13.83 12.85 10.36
CA ASN A 14 12.39 12.82 10.55
C ASN A 14 11.91 11.57 11.29
N ALA A 15 12.47 11.33 12.48
CA ALA A 15 12.13 10.19 13.33
C ALA A 15 10.60 9.99 13.52
N PRO A 16 9.77 11.04 13.74
CA PRO A 16 8.32 10.86 13.90
C PRO A 16 7.64 10.22 12.69
N LEU A 17 8.16 10.44 11.47
CA LEU A 17 7.63 9.79 10.28
C LEU A 17 7.94 8.29 10.29
N LEU A 18 9.15 7.90 10.68
CA LEU A 18 9.54 6.49 10.79
C LEU A 18 8.70 5.77 11.85
N ASP A 19 8.45 6.43 12.98
CA ASP A 19 7.58 5.94 14.04
C ASP A 19 6.17 5.69 13.50
N ALA A 20 5.59 6.68 12.83
CA ALA A 20 4.24 6.60 12.29
C ALA A 20 4.07 5.61 11.14
N LEU A 21 5.12 5.34 10.38
CA LEU A 21 5.17 4.30 9.35
C LEU A 21 5.34 2.89 9.94
N GLY A 22 5.63 2.78 11.24
CA GLY A 22 5.88 1.51 11.92
C GLY A 22 7.20 0.85 11.49
N VAL A 23 8.19 1.66 11.10
CA VAL A 23 9.52 1.16 10.70
C VAL A 23 10.31 0.83 11.96
N ARG A 24 10.28 -0.46 12.34
CA ARG A 24 10.97 -0.95 13.54
C ARG A 24 12.46 -1.22 13.36
N TRP A 25 12.85 -1.71 12.19
CA TRP A 25 14.23 -2.12 11.92
C TRP A 25 14.79 -1.27 10.81
N ILE A 26 15.95 -0.66 11.07
CA ILE A 26 16.65 0.22 10.15
C ILE A 26 17.99 -0.42 9.85
N LEU A 27 18.26 -0.63 8.56
CA LEU A 27 19.56 -1.09 8.09
C LEU A 27 20.30 0.11 7.51
N ALA A 28 21.52 0.33 7.98
CA ALA A 28 22.36 1.41 7.52
C ALA A 28 23.81 0.94 7.44
N MET A 29 24.64 1.67 6.70
CA MET A 29 26.09 1.50 6.74
C MET A 29 26.64 2.12 8.04
N GLU A 30 27.79 1.64 8.53
CA GLU A 30 28.42 2.16 9.77
C GLU A 30 28.69 3.68 9.74
N SER A 31 28.96 4.25 8.57
CA SER A 31 29.17 5.69 8.36
C SER A 31 27.89 6.51 8.31
N GLU A 32 26.72 5.88 8.22
CA GLU A 32 25.43 6.54 8.18
C GLU A 32 24.93 6.80 9.60
N SER A 33 24.51 8.04 9.86
CA SER A 33 23.90 8.39 11.14
C SER A 33 22.49 7.80 11.21
N PRO A 34 22.12 7.08 12.28
CA PRO A 34 20.76 6.61 12.48
C PRO A 34 19.86 7.74 13.03
N PRO A 35 18.53 7.57 13.03
CA PRO A 35 17.63 8.47 13.75
C PRO A 35 17.98 8.54 15.24
N ALA A 36 17.70 9.69 15.86
CA ALA A 36 18.11 9.96 17.24
C ALA A 36 17.57 8.97 18.29
N ASN A 37 16.43 8.33 18.03
CA ASN A 37 15.80 7.35 18.92
C ASN A 37 16.14 5.89 18.58
N ALA A 38 16.99 5.64 17.58
CA ALA A 38 17.31 4.30 17.15
C ALA A 38 18.45 3.70 18.00
N ARG A 39 18.28 2.44 18.43
CA ARG A 39 19.25 1.70 19.24
C ARG A 39 19.99 0.69 18.37
N GLU A 40 21.32 0.69 18.39
CA GLU A 40 22.09 -0.36 17.72
C GLU A 40 21.81 -1.73 18.33
N VAL A 41 21.52 -2.73 17.48
CA VAL A 41 21.21 -4.09 17.90
C VAL A 41 22.26 -5.09 17.43
N VAL A 42 22.70 -4.98 16.18
CA VAL A 42 23.70 -5.88 15.62
C VAL A 42 24.49 -5.18 14.52
N GLN A 43 25.77 -5.52 14.44
CA GLN A 43 26.67 -5.12 13.38
C GLN A 43 27.15 -6.37 12.63
N TRP A 44 27.05 -6.36 11.30
CA TRP A 44 27.51 -7.43 10.43
C TRP A 44 28.69 -6.98 9.58
N PRO A 45 29.88 -7.61 9.73
CA PRO A 45 31.00 -7.33 8.85
C PRO A 45 30.73 -7.88 7.46
N VAL A 46 31.05 -7.09 6.43
CA VAL A 46 30.92 -7.50 5.04
C VAL A 46 32.26 -7.36 4.33
N GLU A 47 32.76 -8.45 3.76
CA GLU A 47 34.09 -8.47 3.14
C GLU A 47 34.19 -7.46 1.99
N GLY A 48 35.20 -6.59 2.05
CA GLY A 48 35.44 -5.57 1.02
C GLY A 48 34.44 -4.40 1.02
N MET A 49 33.56 -4.31 2.03
CA MET A 49 32.62 -3.21 2.21
C MET A 49 32.61 -2.73 3.66
N GLU A 50 31.96 -1.59 3.90
CA GLU A 50 31.69 -1.12 5.25
C GLU A 50 30.65 -2.01 5.95
N ASN A 51 30.71 -2.07 7.28
CA ASN A 51 29.84 -2.90 8.08
C ASN A 51 28.37 -2.45 7.94
N ILE A 52 27.45 -3.42 7.89
CA ILE A 52 26.03 -3.15 7.97
C ILE A 52 25.63 -3.12 9.44
N VAL A 53 25.04 -2.03 9.87
CA VAL A 53 24.51 -1.87 11.23
C VAL A 53 22.98 -1.95 11.18
N VAL A 54 22.40 -2.72 12.09
CA VAL A 54 20.96 -2.77 12.31
C VAL A 54 20.62 -2.01 13.56
N TYR A 55 19.74 -1.03 13.40
CA TYR A 55 19.15 -0.27 14.49
C TYR A 55 17.70 -0.68 14.70
N GLU A 56 17.27 -0.68 15.97
CA GLU A 56 15.89 -0.83 16.39
C GLU A 56 15.30 0.54 16.74
N ASN A 57 14.16 0.86 16.13
CA ASN A 57 13.29 1.95 16.54
C ASN A 57 12.23 1.39 17.50
N GLU A 58 12.46 1.59 18.80
CA GLU A 58 11.56 1.11 19.86
C GLU A 58 10.22 1.88 19.87
N ASP A 59 10.21 3.10 19.33
CA ASP A 59 9.04 3.97 19.25
C ASP A 59 8.16 3.68 18.02
N ALA A 60 8.53 2.69 17.19
CA ALA A 60 7.78 2.33 15.99
C ALA A 60 6.34 1.92 16.32
N TRP A 61 5.37 2.66 15.76
CA TRP A 61 3.95 2.42 15.95
C TRP A 61 3.48 1.14 15.27
N SER A 62 2.28 0.71 15.62
CA SER A 62 1.60 -0.33 14.84
C SER A 62 1.37 0.14 13.40
N PRO A 63 1.47 -0.73 12.37
CA PRO A 63 1.16 -0.42 10.97
C PRO A 63 -0.26 0.11 10.72
N ALA A 64 -1.12 0.05 11.74
CA ALA A 64 -2.35 0.81 11.78
C ALA A 64 -2.53 1.45 13.16
N TRP A 65 -3.06 2.67 13.20
CA TRP A 65 -3.23 3.43 14.43
C TRP A 65 -4.43 4.37 14.32
N PHE A 66 -5.00 4.77 15.46
CA PHE A 66 -6.14 5.68 15.47
C PHE A 66 -5.68 7.13 15.50
N ALA A 67 -6.33 7.95 14.69
CA ALA A 67 -6.13 9.39 14.64
C ALA A 67 -7.35 10.15 15.20
N VAL A 68 -7.17 11.42 15.57
CA VAL A 68 -8.33 12.31 15.81
C VAL A 68 -9.16 12.45 14.52
N PRO A 69 -10.50 12.45 14.58
CA PRO A 69 -11.36 12.54 13.38
C PRO A 69 -11.10 13.79 12.54
N GLU A 70 -10.65 14.89 13.16
CA GLU A 70 -10.36 16.17 12.52
C GLU A 70 -9.03 16.19 11.77
N VAL A 71 -8.25 15.10 11.78
CA VAL A 71 -7.09 14.97 10.90
C VAL A 71 -7.59 15.10 9.48
N SER A 72 -7.32 16.27 8.92
CA SER A 72 -7.80 16.63 7.61
C SER A 72 -7.30 15.61 6.60
N ALA A 73 -8.09 15.35 5.57
CA ALA A 73 -7.66 14.63 4.37
C ALA A 73 -6.54 15.37 3.59
N GLY A 74 -5.87 16.34 4.22
CA GLY A 74 -4.82 17.15 3.64
C GLY A 74 -3.45 16.48 3.75
N PRO A 75 -2.50 16.90 2.90
CA PRO A 75 -1.11 16.53 3.06
C PRO A 75 -0.53 17.14 4.33
N LEU A 76 0.43 16.45 4.92
CA LEU A 76 1.30 17.02 5.94
C LEU A 76 2.12 18.19 5.34
N PRO A 77 2.52 19.19 6.14
CA PRO A 77 3.46 20.22 5.69
C PRO A 77 4.74 19.57 5.16
N SER A 78 5.40 20.18 4.17
CA SER A 78 6.68 19.68 3.69
C SER A 78 7.83 20.29 4.51
N VAL A 79 8.87 19.51 4.77
CA VAL A 79 10.12 19.98 5.39
C VAL A 79 10.77 21.04 4.50
N ALA A 80 11.24 22.13 5.11
CA ALA A 80 11.83 23.25 4.38
C ALA A 80 13.06 22.80 3.55
N GLY A 81 13.06 23.13 2.26
CA GLY A 81 14.16 22.79 1.34
C GLY A 81 14.06 21.39 0.72
N CYS A 82 13.05 20.59 1.07
CA CYS A 82 12.85 19.27 0.46
C CYS A 82 12.34 19.41 -0.99
N GLY A 83 12.92 18.63 -1.91
CA GLY A 83 12.71 18.79 -3.35
C GLY A 83 11.35 18.33 -3.89
N HIS A 84 10.47 17.81 -3.03
CA HIS A 84 9.12 17.36 -3.39
C HIS A 84 8.14 17.41 -2.21
N ASP A 85 6.86 17.22 -2.49
CA ASP A 85 5.72 17.26 -1.54
C ASP A 85 5.21 15.87 -1.12
N ARG A 86 5.95 14.81 -1.46
CA ARG A 86 5.59 13.42 -1.11
C ARG A 86 5.85 13.12 0.36
N LEU A 87 5.25 12.03 0.84
CA LEU A 87 5.31 11.58 2.25
C LEU A 87 6.71 11.56 2.87
N LEU A 88 7.76 11.22 2.12
CA LEU A 88 9.14 11.21 2.64
C LEU A 88 9.69 12.60 2.97
N CYS A 89 9.11 13.66 2.39
CA CYS A 89 9.41 15.06 2.72
C CYS A 89 8.39 15.67 3.69
N ALA A 90 7.42 14.91 4.20
CA ALA A 90 6.41 15.44 5.09
C ALA A 90 6.98 15.70 6.49
N ASP A 91 6.79 16.89 7.03
CA ASP A 91 7.03 17.20 8.43
C ASP A 91 6.03 16.44 9.31
N ALA A 92 6.52 15.38 9.94
CA ALA A 92 5.73 14.50 10.79
C ALA A 92 5.78 14.88 12.27
N SER A 93 6.38 16.01 12.62
CA SER A 93 6.50 16.46 14.02
C SER A 93 5.15 16.58 14.75
N GLY A 94 4.07 16.85 14.01
CA GLY A 94 2.70 16.91 14.54
C GLY A 94 1.99 15.56 14.68
N LEU A 95 2.51 14.48 14.12
CA LEU A 95 1.84 13.17 14.13
C LEU A 95 1.57 12.63 15.55
N PRO A 96 2.51 12.70 16.51
CA PRO A 96 2.26 12.21 17.86
C PRO A 96 1.05 12.86 18.55
N ALA A 97 0.78 14.14 18.24
CA ALA A 97 -0.34 14.88 18.84
C ALA A 97 -1.72 14.45 18.30
N ILE A 98 -1.77 13.84 17.11
CA ILE A 98 -3.02 13.39 16.49
C ILE A 98 -3.29 11.91 16.71
N LYS A 99 -2.31 11.12 17.17
CA LYS A 99 -2.47 9.70 17.49
C LYS A 99 -3.30 9.55 18.77
N THR A 100 -4.43 8.86 18.68
CA THR A 100 -5.38 8.68 19.79
C THR A 100 -5.40 7.28 20.37
N GLY A 101 -4.83 6.29 19.68
CA GLY A 101 -4.82 4.92 20.19
C GLY A 101 -4.04 3.94 19.32
N ASP A 102 -3.70 2.81 19.94
CA ASP A 102 -2.99 1.71 19.31
C ASP A 102 -3.93 0.64 18.77
N THR A 103 -3.41 -0.11 17.80
CA THR A 103 -4.05 -1.31 17.28
C THR A 103 -3.06 -2.45 17.19
N ARG A 104 -3.57 -3.67 17.03
CA ARG A 104 -2.76 -4.80 16.60
C ARG A 104 -3.02 -5.01 15.11
N ALA A 105 -2.01 -4.79 14.28
CA ALA A 105 -2.08 -4.97 12.85
C ALA A 105 -1.13 -6.09 12.40
N ASP A 106 -1.66 -7.01 11.61
CA ASP A 106 -0.92 -8.10 11.01
C ASP A 106 -1.04 -7.99 9.48
N PHE A 107 0.08 -8.10 8.76
CA PHE A 107 0.05 -8.11 7.30
C PHE A 107 -0.58 -9.41 6.78
N ALA A 108 -1.47 -9.28 5.80
CA ALA A 108 -2.12 -10.40 5.13
C ALA A 108 -1.81 -10.37 3.63
N ALA A 109 -2.03 -11.49 2.93
CA ALA A 109 -1.81 -11.56 1.49
C ALA A 109 -2.63 -10.49 0.75
N GLY A 110 -1.95 -9.46 0.23
CA GLY A 110 -2.57 -8.34 -0.46
C GLY A 110 -3.31 -7.34 0.44
N GLY A 111 -2.98 -7.26 1.73
CA GLY A 111 -3.60 -6.29 2.63
C GLY A 111 -3.15 -6.38 4.08
N MET A 112 -4.07 -6.12 5.01
CA MET A 112 -3.81 -6.04 6.45
C MET A 112 -5.05 -6.45 7.24
N ASP A 113 -4.85 -7.18 8.34
CA ASP A 113 -5.88 -7.46 9.33
C ASP A 113 -5.57 -6.69 10.61
N VAL A 114 -6.53 -5.89 11.06
CA VAL A 114 -6.36 -4.97 12.20
C VAL A 114 -7.38 -5.34 13.27
N ARG A 115 -6.93 -5.39 14.53
CA ARG A 115 -7.77 -5.64 15.71
C ARG A 115 -7.56 -4.56 16.75
N PHE A 116 -8.64 -4.19 17.43
CA PHE A 116 -8.64 -3.15 18.44
C PHE A 116 -9.84 -3.31 19.39
N ALA A 117 -9.80 -2.62 20.53
CA ALA A 117 -10.95 -2.57 21.42
C ALA A 117 -12.14 -1.87 20.74
N PRO A 118 -13.38 -2.39 20.91
CA PRO A 118 -14.57 -1.71 20.43
C PRO A 118 -14.72 -0.35 21.12
N ALA A 119 -15.32 0.61 20.41
CA ALA A 119 -15.61 1.95 20.93
C ALA A 119 -17.07 2.31 20.69
N SER A 120 -17.61 3.18 21.55
CA SER A 120 -18.96 3.74 21.44
C SER A 120 -19.07 4.86 20.39
N GLU A 121 -17.94 5.38 19.93
CA GLU A 121 -17.87 6.51 19.02
C GLU A 121 -17.14 6.14 17.73
N PRO A 122 -17.44 6.81 16.60
CA PRO A 122 -16.68 6.67 15.36
C PRO A 122 -15.20 7.04 15.57
N ARG A 123 -14.30 6.33 14.90
CA ARG A 123 -12.86 6.59 14.91
C ARG A 123 -12.29 6.59 13.49
N LEU A 124 -11.18 7.29 13.30
CA LEU A 124 -10.43 7.24 12.06
C LEU A 124 -9.22 6.32 12.22
N LEU A 125 -9.20 5.21 11.50
CA LEU A 125 -8.05 4.31 11.45
C LEU A 125 -7.13 4.72 10.31
N VAL A 126 -5.89 5.06 10.62
CA VAL A 126 -4.84 5.31 9.64
C VAL A 126 -4.04 4.02 9.44
N VAL A 127 -3.78 3.67 8.19
CA VAL A 127 -2.98 2.50 7.81
C VAL A 127 -1.77 2.99 7.03
N THR A 128 -0.58 2.48 7.38
CA THR A 128 0.71 2.91 6.79
C THR A 128 0.89 2.48 5.33
N GLN A 129 -0.11 1.84 4.74
CA GLN A 129 -0.14 1.49 3.32
C GLN A 129 -0.66 2.67 2.49
N MET A 130 0.05 2.95 1.40
CA MET A 130 -0.34 3.98 0.44
C MET A 130 -1.76 3.75 -0.10
N TYR A 131 -2.56 4.80 -0.09
CA TYR A 131 -3.89 4.83 -0.67
C TYR A 131 -3.82 4.58 -2.17
N ARG A 132 -4.69 3.69 -2.62
CA ARG A 132 -4.91 3.38 -4.03
C ARG A 132 -6.39 3.09 -4.24
N PRO A 133 -6.98 3.57 -5.34
CA PRO A 133 -8.30 3.12 -5.75
C PRO A 133 -8.33 1.59 -5.86
N GLY A 134 -9.28 0.95 -5.17
CA GLY A 134 -9.40 -0.51 -5.11
C GLY A 134 -9.10 -1.12 -3.74
N TRP A 135 -8.65 -0.33 -2.76
CA TRP A 135 -8.75 -0.75 -1.36
C TRP A 135 -10.21 -1.05 -1.00
N ARG A 136 -10.41 -2.16 -0.29
CA ARG A 136 -11.68 -2.50 0.35
C ARG A 136 -11.42 -2.82 1.81
N ALA A 137 -12.22 -2.23 2.68
CA ALA A 137 -12.18 -2.48 4.10
C ALA A 137 -13.51 -3.10 4.56
N GLU A 138 -13.43 -4.20 5.28
CA GLU A 138 -14.58 -4.85 5.93
C GLU A 138 -14.36 -4.84 7.45
N GLY A 139 -15.32 -4.29 8.18
CA GLY A 139 -15.35 -4.28 9.64
C GLY A 139 -16.11 -5.47 10.20
N LEU A 140 -15.74 -5.94 11.38
CA LEU A 140 -16.45 -6.96 12.16
C LEU A 140 -16.98 -6.35 13.46
N ARG A 141 -18.27 -6.56 13.73
CA ARG A 141 -18.95 -6.16 14.97
C ARG A 141 -19.15 -7.33 15.92
N GLU A 142 -19.40 -7.00 17.19
CA GLU A 142 -19.86 -7.97 18.18
C GLU A 142 -21.14 -8.65 17.67
N GLY A 143 -21.16 -9.98 17.65
CA GLY A 143 -22.23 -10.77 17.01
C GLY A 143 -21.89 -11.29 15.60
N GLY A 144 -20.73 -10.93 15.05
CA GLY A 144 -20.21 -11.49 13.80
C GLY A 144 -20.73 -10.81 12.53
N GLU A 145 -21.49 -9.72 12.65
CA GLU A 145 -21.94 -8.91 11.53
C GLU A 145 -20.73 -8.26 10.83
N ARG A 146 -20.68 -8.36 9.50
CA ARG A 146 -19.69 -7.68 8.67
C ARG A 146 -20.28 -6.43 8.05
N VAL A 147 -19.52 -5.34 8.09
CA VAL A 147 -19.91 -4.05 7.52
C VAL A 147 -18.85 -3.58 6.54
N LEU A 148 -19.27 -3.04 5.40
CA LEU A 148 -18.34 -2.41 4.46
C LEU A 148 -17.95 -1.03 4.99
N LEU A 149 -16.65 -0.72 4.97
CA LEU A 149 -16.11 0.53 5.48
C LEU A 149 -15.63 1.42 4.35
N THR A 150 -15.72 2.73 4.56
CA THR A 150 -15.20 3.74 3.64
C THR A 150 -13.68 3.84 3.80
N THR A 151 -12.97 3.79 2.68
CA THR A 151 -11.53 4.06 2.62
C THR A 151 -11.29 5.38 1.91
N SER A 152 -10.40 6.21 2.42
CA SER A 152 -10.02 7.49 1.83
C SER A 152 -8.51 7.69 1.91
N GLU A 153 -8.03 8.73 1.23
CA GLU A 153 -6.65 9.20 1.37
C GLU A 153 -6.54 10.13 2.58
N THR A 154 -5.43 10.02 3.31
CA THR A 154 -5.09 10.90 4.43
C THR A 154 -3.58 11.13 4.49
N LEU A 155 -3.15 12.20 5.16
CA LEU A 155 -1.73 12.52 5.36
C LEU A 155 -0.94 12.51 4.03
N GLY A 156 -1.59 12.98 2.97
CA GLY A 156 -1.05 13.14 1.63
C GLY A 156 -0.94 11.88 0.77
N THR A 157 -0.84 10.68 1.35
CA THR A 157 -0.79 9.42 0.56
C THR A 157 -1.23 8.15 1.31
N LEU A 158 -1.50 8.22 2.62
CA LEU A 158 -1.82 7.04 3.43
C LEU A 158 -3.29 6.68 3.32
N THR A 159 -3.63 5.44 3.69
CA THR A 159 -5.02 4.97 3.67
C THR A 159 -5.67 5.27 5.03
N ALA A 160 -6.77 6.02 4.99
CA ALA A 160 -7.69 6.16 6.10
C ALA A 160 -8.87 5.19 5.94
N VAL A 161 -9.38 4.68 7.07
CA VAL A 161 -10.61 3.88 7.15
C VAL A 161 -11.50 4.46 8.24
N GLU A 162 -12.72 4.82 7.87
CA GLU A 162 -13.73 5.26 8.83
C GLU A 162 -14.27 4.05 9.60
N ILE A 163 -14.12 4.05 10.93
CA ILE A 163 -14.53 2.95 11.80
C ILE A 163 -15.78 3.37 12.58
N PRO A 164 -16.96 2.83 12.26
CA PRO A 164 -18.18 3.06 13.04
C PRO A 164 -18.07 2.49 14.46
N ALA A 165 -18.92 2.99 15.35
CA ALA A 165 -19.08 2.44 16.70
C ALA A 165 -19.37 0.92 16.67
N GLY A 166 -18.83 0.20 17.65
CA GLY A 166 -19.02 -1.24 17.83
C GLY A 166 -18.21 -2.16 16.91
N VAL A 167 -17.47 -1.63 15.93
CA VAL A 167 -16.49 -2.43 15.16
C VAL A 167 -15.25 -2.66 16.03
N PHE A 168 -14.69 -3.88 15.97
CA PHE A 168 -13.49 -4.27 16.74
C PHE A 168 -12.38 -4.90 15.88
N ALA A 169 -12.67 -5.25 14.63
CA ALA A 169 -11.68 -5.74 13.69
C ALA A 169 -11.95 -5.23 12.28
N VAL A 170 -10.88 -5.05 11.50
CA VAL A 170 -10.92 -4.58 10.11
C VAL A 170 -10.05 -5.49 9.26
N SER A 171 -10.60 -5.97 8.15
CA SER A 171 -9.85 -6.64 7.09
C SER A 171 -9.75 -5.67 5.91
N LEU A 172 -8.54 -5.17 5.65
CA LEU A 172 -8.22 -4.33 4.52
C LEU A 172 -7.59 -5.19 3.41
N ARG A 173 -8.09 -5.11 2.17
CA ARG A 173 -7.56 -5.86 1.02
C ARG A 173 -7.52 -5.01 -0.23
N TYR A 174 -6.44 -5.11 -1.00
CA TYR A 174 -6.30 -4.41 -2.27
C TYR A 174 -6.87 -5.26 -3.41
N LEU A 175 -7.95 -4.78 -4.02
CA LEU A 175 -8.62 -5.43 -5.14
C LEU A 175 -8.57 -4.51 -6.35
N PRO A 176 -7.51 -4.59 -7.18
CA PRO A 176 -7.38 -3.71 -8.32
C PRO A 176 -8.42 -4.08 -9.39
N VAL A 177 -9.51 -3.31 -9.45
CA VAL A 177 -10.66 -3.60 -10.31
C VAL A 177 -10.28 -3.43 -11.79
N THR A 178 -9.52 -2.39 -12.10
CA THR A 178 -9.13 -2.03 -13.48
C THR A 178 -8.37 -3.13 -14.21
N PRO A 179 -7.24 -3.68 -13.70
CA PRO A 179 -6.55 -4.75 -14.40
C PRO A 179 -7.41 -6.01 -14.50
N ARG A 180 -8.22 -6.35 -13.50
CA ARG A 180 -9.14 -7.49 -13.58
C ARG A 180 -10.16 -7.33 -14.70
N LEU A 181 -10.69 -6.12 -14.89
CA LEU A 181 -11.62 -5.82 -15.97
C LEU A 181 -10.92 -5.87 -17.33
N LEU A 182 -9.77 -5.22 -17.47
CA LEU A 182 -9.00 -5.18 -18.71
C LEU A 182 -8.57 -6.57 -19.15
N THR A 183 -8.09 -7.41 -18.24
CA THR A 183 -7.76 -8.81 -18.56
C THR A 183 -8.97 -9.55 -19.10
N ARG A 184 -10.15 -9.41 -18.49
CA ARG A 184 -11.39 -10.04 -19.00
C ARG A 184 -11.77 -9.55 -20.39
N VAL A 185 -11.65 -8.25 -20.64
CA VAL A 185 -11.90 -7.65 -21.96
C VAL A 185 -10.91 -8.19 -22.99
N SER A 186 -9.61 -8.28 -22.66
CA SER A 186 -8.60 -8.84 -23.54
C SER A 186 -8.88 -10.29 -23.91
N TRP A 187 -9.26 -11.13 -22.93
CA TRP A 187 -9.67 -12.52 -23.20
C TRP A 187 -10.91 -12.61 -24.08
N GLY A 188 -11.91 -11.76 -23.84
CA GLY A 188 -13.11 -11.68 -24.68
C GLY A 188 -12.79 -11.32 -26.13
N MET A 189 -11.92 -10.33 -26.34
CA MET A 189 -11.48 -9.91 -27.67
C MET A 189 -10.68 -11.00 -28.38
N LEU A 190 -9.75 -11.67 -27.69
CA LEU A 190 -9.01 -12.81 -28.23
C LEU A 190 -9.94 -13.96 -28.66
N GLY A 191 -10.96 -14.26 -27.86
CA GLY A 191 -11.98 -15.25 -28.20
C GLY A 191 -12.77 -14.86 -29.45
N LEU A 192 -13.20 -13.60 -29.55
CA LEU A 192 -13.91 -13.09 -30.71
C LEU A 192 -13.06 -13.14 -31.99
N PHE A 193 -11.80 -12.70 -31.93
CA PHE A 193 -10.89 -12.77 -33.08
C PHE A 193 -10.64 -14.21 -33.53
N SER A 194 -10.52 -15.14 -32.58
CA SER A 194 -10.36 -16.56 -32.89
C SER A 194 -11.58 -17.13 -33.62
N LEU A 195 -12.79 -16.74 -33.21
CA LEU A 195 -14.03 -17.12 -33.89
C LEU A 195 -14.12 -16.55 -35.31
N VAL A 196 -13.82 -15.27 -35.49
CA VAL A 196 -13.82 -14.63 -36.82
C VAL A 196 -12.81 -15.29 -37.75
N ALA A 197 -11.59 -15.56 -37.28
CA ALA A 197 -10.57 -16.27 -38.06
C ALA A 197 -11.03 -17.68 -38.46
N ALA A 198 -11.65 -18.43 -37.53
CA ALA A 198 -12.21 -19.75 -37.82
C ALA A 198 -13.33 -19.69 -38.86
N SER A 199 -14.24 -18.70 -38.77
CA SER A 199 -15.30 -18.49 -39.77
C SER A 199 -14.73 -18.15 -41.15
N CYS A 200 -13.72 -17.28 -41.23
CA CYS A 200 -13.05 -16.96 -42.50
C CYS A 200 -12.36 -18.18 -43.12
N LEU A 201 -11.71 -19.03 -42.30
CA LEU A 201 -11.09 -20.27 -42.78
C LEU A 201 -12.13 -21.31 -43.25
N ALA A 202 -13.27 -21.40 -42.58
CA ALA A 202 -14.38 -22.28 -42.98
C ALA A 202 -14.97 -21.85 -44.33
N LEU A 203 -15.23 -20.55 -44.51
CA LEU A 203 -15.75 -19.98 -45.76
C LEU A 203 -14.72 -20.05 -46.90
N GLY A 204 -13.42 -19.94 -46.61
CA GLY A 204 -12.36 -20.07 -47.61
C GLY A 204 -12.24 -21.49 -48.18
N ARG A 205 -12.53 -22.52 -47.38
CA ARG A 205 -12.50 -23.93 -47.83
C ARG A 205 -13.65 -24.30 -48.76
N THR A 206 -14.78 -23.60 -48.68
CA THR A 206 -15.94 -23.85 -49.54
C THR A 206 -15.84 -23.22 -50.93
N ARG A 207 -14.72 -22.56 -51.27
CA ARG A 207 -14.53 -22.01 -52.62
C ARG A 207 -14.41 -23.17 -53.60
N PRO A 208 -15.36 -23.36 -54.53
CA PRO A 208 -15.32 -24.48 -55.47
C PRO A 208 -14.05 -24.37 -56.31
N LYS A 209 -13.37 -25.50 -56.54
CA LYS A 209 -12.37 -25.59 -57.60
C LYS A 209 -13.12 -25.28 -58.88
N ASN A 210 -12.96 -24.07 -59.41
CA ASN A 210 -13.34 -23.79 -60.78
C ASN A 210 -12.44 -24.69 -61.63
N ASP A 211 -12.98 -25.83 -62.05
CA ASP A 211 -12.41 -26.65 -63.10
C ASP A 211 -12.40 -25.79 -64.35
N PHE A 212 -11.28 -25.08 -64.52
CA PHE A 212 -10.94 -24.37 -65.73
C PHE A 212 -10.58 -25.43 -66.77
N THR A 213 -11.61 -26.12 -67.29
CA THR A 213 -11.48 -26.94 -68.48
C THR A 213 -11.14 -25.99 -69.63
N SER A 214 -9.86 -25.92 -69.98
CA SER A 214 -9.41 -25.32 -71.23
C SER A 214 -10.06 -26.09 -72.38
N ARG A 215 -11.03 -25.46 -73.06
CA ARG A 215 -11.35 -25.84 -74.43
C ARG A 215 -10.69 -24.81 -75.35
N SER A 216 -9.64 -25.31 -76.02
CA SER A 216 -9.17 -25.02 -77.38
C SER A 216 -9.46 -23.64 -77.97
#